data_AF-A0AAD6DD33-F1
#
_entry.id   AF-A0AAD6DD33-F1
#
_cell.length_a   1.000
_cell.length_b   1.000
_cell.length_c   1.000
_cell.angle_alpha   90.00
_cell.angle_beta   90.00
_cell.angle_gamma   90.00
#
_symmetry.space_group_name_H-M   'P 1'
#
loop_
_entity.id
_entity.type
_entity.pdbx_description
1 polymer ?
#
loop_
_entity_poly.entity_id
_entity_poly.type
_entity_poly.pdbx_seq_one_letter_code
_entity_poly.pdbx_strand_id
1 'polypeptide(L)'
;MSASRPVVAIAGATGHLGRHVASAFLSPFFRSKFSDIILLSRKDASSIAGFESNAEYTVRKYDEDNISKALQGVQVLVNTVGPAGHSFKEKLLQALPQTDVEIYFPSEFGVDHYVHDFAHLEWDEKKKHFALAQKIIPNVKVCRLFCGLFLEDNRCCAGHSAPDLAPSTLHVGGDTRSISEIASIMGDAGAGQIEVTEIPLDEYKKEKTATPSWDPAGYLRFLMGEDKIDHTDGGLGGDNELVNPQQLLWKWTTLADLAEHAGGRPWNDYVWPPQ
;
A
#
# COMPACT_ATOMS: atom_id res chain seq x y z
N MET A 1 -7.24 9.79 -32.33
CA MET A 1 -5.82 9.86 -31.93
C MET A 1 -5.61 8.83 -30.83
N SER A 2 -4.74 7.84 -31.01
CA SER A 2 -4.41 6.93 -29.89
C SER A 2 -3.70 7.77 -28.84
N ALA A 3 -4.26 7.91 -27.64
CA ALA A 3 -3.53 8.50 -26.52
C ALA A 3 -2.21 7.75 -26.35
N SER A 4 -1.11 8.47 -26.19
CA SER A 4 0.18 7.87 -25.86
C SER A 4 0.09 7.17 -24.51
N ARG A 5 0.64 5.96 -24.40
CA ARG A 5 0.72 5.24 -23.13
C ARG A 5 1.55 6.05 -22.12
N PRO A 6 1.10 6.20 -20.87
CA PRO A 6 1.81 7.00 -19.87
C PRO A 6 3.13 6.36 -19.46
N VAL A 7 4.05 7.19 -18.97
CA VAL A 7 5.25 6.78 -18.23
C VAL A 7 4.93 6.77 -16.75
N VAL A 8 5.25 5.68 -16.07
CA VAL A 8 5.09 5.54 -14.62
C VAL A 8 6.44 5.50 -13.92
N ALA A 9 6.56 6.18 -12.79
CA ALA A 9 7.70 6.07 -11.89
C ALA A 9 7.28 5.50 -10.52
N ILE A 10 8.12 4.64 -9.95
CA ILE A 10 7.91 4.01 -8.65
C ILE A 10 9.05 4.43 -7.71
N ALA A 11 8.70 5.19 -6.67
CA ALA A 11 9.62 5.54 -5.59
C ALA A 11 9.57 4.47 -4.49
N GLY A 12 10.72 3.96 -4.06
CA GLY A 12 10.78 2.89 -3.06
C GLY A 12 10.56 1.49 -3.63
N ALA A 13 10.84 1.27 -4.92
CA ALA A 13 10.63 0.00 -5.63
C ALA A 13 11.37 -1.22 -5.04
N THR A 14 12.41 -1.01 -4.23
CA THR A 14 13.12 -2.10 -3.52
C THR A 14 12.63 -2.32 -2.09
N GLY A 15 11.70 -1.48 -1.64
CA GLY A 15 11.09 -1.63 -0.33
C GLY A 15 10.16 -2.82 -0.26
N HIS A 16 9.72 -3.13 0.95
CA HIS A 16 8.85 -4.26 1.26
C HIS A 16 7.62 -4.34 0.36
N LEU A 17 6.80 -3.29 0.32
CA LEU A 17 5.67 -3.18 -0.60
C LEU A 17 6.10 -2.90 -2.05
N GLY A 18 7.09 -2.00 -2.20
CA GLY A 18 7.50 -1.47 -3.50
C GLY A 18 7.96 -2.53 -4.50
N ARG A 19 8.58 -3.62 -4.04
CA ARG A 19 8.99 -4.74 -4.91
C ARG A 19 7.80 -5.44 -5.56
N HIS A 20 6.70 -5.60 -4.82
CA HIS A 20 5.48 -6.21 -5.35
C HIS A 20 4.77 -5.26 -6.32
N VAL A 21 4.71 -3.97 -5.99
CA VAL A 21 4.18 -2.95 -6.89
C VAL A 21 4.98 -2.94 -8.20
N ALA A 22 6.31 -2.83 -8.13
CA ALA A 22 7.17 -2.85 -9.31
C ALA A 22 7.02 -4.15 -10.12
N SER A 23 6.98 -5.32 -9.46
CA SER A 23 6.76 -6.60 -10.13
C SER A 23 5.40 -6.66 -10.85
N ALA A 24 4.32 -6.16 -10.22
CA ALA A 24 2.99 -6.10 -10.83
C ALA A 24 2.99 -5.22 -12.09
N PHE A 25 3.56 -4.02 -12.01
CA PHE A 25 3.71 -3.11 -13.16
C PHE A 25 4.51 -3.74 -14.31
N LEU A 26 5.49 -4.59 -14.00
CA LEU A 26 6.32 -5.31 -14.97
C LEU A 26 5.71 -6.61 -15.49
N SER A 27 4.58 -7.06 -14.94
CA SER A 27 3.88 -8.23 -15.47
C SER A 27 3.45 -8.00 -16.92
N PRO A 28 3.34 -9.05 -17.76
CA PRO A 28 3.02 -8.90 -19.18
C PRO A 28 1.74 -8.10 -19.44
N PHE A 29 0.73 -8.29 -18.59
CA PHE A 29 -0.55 -7.58 -18.70
C PHE A 29 -0.37 -6.06 -18.50
N PHE A 30 0.24 -5.65 -17.38
CA PHE A 30 0.37 -4.22 -17.04
C PHE A 30 1.50 -3.53 -17.81
N ARG A 31 2.62 -4.20 -18.11
CA ARG A 31 3.74 -3.63 -18.85
C ARG A 31 3.31 -3.06 -20.21
N SER A 32 2.34 -3.72 -20.85
CA SER A 32 1.78 -3.29 -22.14
C SER A 32 1.01 -1.98 -22.07
N LYS A 33 0.59 -1.52 -20.88
CA LYS A 33 -0.19 -0.30 -20.66
C LYS A 33 0.68 0.95 -20.51
N PHE A 34 1.98 0.79 -20.26
CA PHE A 34 2.93 1.88 -20.06
C PHE A 34 3.95 1.95 -21.19
N SER A 35 4.35 3.16 -21.57
CA SER A 35 5.43 3.35 -22.54
C SER A 35 6.77 3.02 -21.90
N ASP A 36 6.99 3.49 -20.67
CA ASP A 36 8.15 3.19 -19.85
C ASP A 36 7.75 3.01 -18.37
N ILE A 37 8.53 2.22 -17.65
CA ILE A 37 8.40 1.97 -16.20
C ILE A 37 9.72 2.32 -15.56
N ILE A 38 9.71 3.36 -14.74
CA ILE A 38 10.89 3.91 -14.10
C ILE A 38 10.93 3.48 -12.64
N LEU A 39 12.01 2.83 -12.23
CA LEU A 39 12.29 2.56 -10.83
C LEU A 39 13.25 3.63 -10.31
N LEU A 40 12.79 4.44 -9.35
CA LEU A 40 13.62 5.47 -8.72
C LEU A 40 14.54 4.83 -7.69
N SER A 41 15.84 5.11 -7.79
CA SER A 41 16.86 4.55 -6.93
C SER A 41 17.79 5.65 -6.42
N ARG A 42 18.22 5.58 -5.15
CA ARG A 42 19.18 6.53 -4.60
C ARG A 42 20.50 6.47 -5.38
N LYS A 43 21.15 7.62 -5.59
CA LYS A 43 22.39 7.77 -6.37
C LYS A 43 23.50 6.84 -5.90
N ASP A 44 23.68 6.73 -4.59
CA ASP A 44 24.73 5.92 -3.97
C ASP A 44 24.38 4.43 -3.87
N ALA A 45 23.16 4.03 -4.26
CA ALA A 45 22.82 2.62 -4.32
C ALA A 45 23.57 1.95 -5.48
N SER A 46 24.42 0.99 -5.16
CA SER A 46 25.30 0.28 -6.13
C SER A 46 24.54 -0.38 -7.28
N SER A 47 23.27 -0.75 -7.07
CA SER A 47 22.30 -1.17 -8.09
C SER A 47 20.90 -1.24 -7.45
N ILE A 48 19.87 -1.56 -8.23
CA ILE A 48 18.62 -2.11 -7.67
C ILE A 48 18.91 -3.59 -7.33
N ALA A 49 19.81 -3.82 -6.36
CA ALA A 49 20.29 -5.14 -6.01
C ALA A 49 19.11 -6.02 -5.55
N GLY A 50 18.98 -7.22 -6.14
CA GLY A 50 17.95 -8.18 -5.79
C GLY A 50 16.58 -7.98 -6.47
N PHE A 51 16.46 -7.03 -7.41
CA PHE A 51 15.27 -6.92 -8.25
C PHE A 51 15.55 -7.51 -9.63
N GLU A 52 15.10 -8.74 -9.85
CA GLU A 52 15.20 -9.43 -11.14
C GLU A 52 13.85 -9.39 -11.86
N SER A 53 13.84 -8.91 -13.10
CA SER A 53 12.66 -8.94 -13.96
C SER A 53 13.07 -9.19 -15.40
N ASN A 54 12.28 -10.00 -16.10
CA ASN A 54 12.46 -10.26 -17.54
C ASN A 54 11.87 -9.16 -18.43
N ALA A 55 11.13 -8.21 -17.84
CA ALA A 55 10.55 -7.08 -18.56
C ALA A 55 11.50 -5.88 -18.57
N GLU A 56 11.47 -5.11 -19.64
CA GLU A 56 12.25 -3.88 -19.76
C GLU A 56 11.73 -2.78 -18.80
N TYR A 57 12.64 -2.17 -18.07
CA TYR A 57 12.41 -1.00 -17.21
C TYR A 57 13.62 -0.07 -17.19
N THR A 58 13.39 1.18 -16.84
CA THR A 58 14.43 2.20 -16.70
C THR A 58 14.75 2.42 -15.22
N VAL A 59 16.02 2.58 -14.88
CA VAL A 59 16.43 3.02 -13.54
C VAL A 59 16.85 4.48 -13.60
N ARG A 60 16.18 5.34 -12.83
CA ARG A 60 16.60 6.74 -12.67
C ARG A 60 17.15 6.95 -11.28
N LYS A 61 18.39 7.42 -11.24
CA LYS A 61 19.08 7.74 -10.01
C LYS A 61 18.66 9.12 -9.51
N TYR A 62 18.43 9.22 -8.20
CA TYR A 62 18.14 10.50 -7.56
C TYR A 62 18.97 10.75 -6.31
N ASP A 63 19.18 12.03 -6.02
CA ASP A 63 19.66 12.59 -4.75
C ASP A 63 18.73 13.75 -4.35
N GLU A 64 19.09 14.53 -3.34
CA GLU A 64 18.24 15.62 -2.86
C GLU A 64 18.11 16.78 -3.86
N ASP A 65 19.06 16.91 -4.78
CA ASP A 65 19.18 18.08 -5.67
C ASP A 65 18.58 17.84 -7.06
N ASN A 66 18.30 16.59 -7.43
CA ASN A 66 17.91 16.23 -8.79
C ASN A 66 16.54 15.55 -8.93
N ILE A 67 15.73 15.53 -7.87
CA ILE A 67 14.43 14.84 -7.87
C ILE A 67 13.54 15.30 -9.04
N SER A 68 13.40 16.62 -9.25
CA SER A 68 12.60 17.16 -10.36
C SER A 68 13.12 16.70 -11.72
N LYS A 69 14.44 16.55 -11.88
CA LYS A 69 15.06 16.04 -13.12
C LYS A 69 14.81 14.55 -13.31
N ALA A 70 14.87 13.77 -12.23
CA ALA A 70 14.57 12.33 -12.26
C ALA A 70 13.10 12.06 -12.64
N LEU A 71 12.19 12.99 -12.35
CA LEU A 71 10.76 12.90 -12.65
C LEU A 71 10.34 13.52 -14.00
N GLN A 72 11.25 14.09 -14.79
CA GLN A 72 10.87 14.67 -16.10
C GLN A 72 10.28 13.63 -17.05
N GLY A 73 9.18 13.97 -17.70
CA GLY A 73 8.43 13.10 -18.60
C GLY A 73 7.68 11.96 -17.90
N VAL A 74 7.56 11.95 -16.58
CA VAL A 74 6.74 10.98 -15.83
C VAL A 74 5.33 11.51 -15.68
N GLN A 75 4.30 10.74 -16.09
CA GLN A 75 2.89 11.14 -15.92
C GLN A 75 2.27 10.57 -14.65
N VAL A 76 2.71 9.39 -14.20
CA VAL A 76 2.18 8.72 -13.00
C VAL A 76 3.30 8.46 -12.01
N LEU A 77 3.16 8.93 -10.78
CA LEU A 77 4.10 8.65 -9.69
C LEU A 77 3.43 7.79 -8.61
N VAL A 78 4.03 6.63 -8.32
CA VAL A 78 3.64 5.75 -7.22
C VAL A 78 4.71 5.78 -6.14
N ASN A 79 4.36 6.26 -4.95
CA ASN A 79 5.29 6.41 -3.84
C ASN A 79 5.07 5.31 -2.80
N THR A 80 5.93 4.29 -2.77
CA THR A 80 5.91 3.18 -1.80
C THR A 80 7.02 3.30 -0.76
N VAL A 81 7.48 4.53 -0.47
CA VAL A 81 8.54 4.78 0.52
C VAL A 81 8.01 4.58 1.93
N GLY A 82 8.63 3.68 2.69
CA GLY A 82 8.22 3.33 4.05
C GLY A 82 8.35 4.46 5.09
N PRO A 83 7.93 4.20 6.35
CA PRO A 83 7.85 5.19 7.44
C PRO A 83 9.15 5.96 7.70
N ALA A 84 10.32 5.30 7.64
CA ALA A 84 11.61 5.95 7.87
C ALA A 84 11.97 7.03 6.83
N GLY A 85 11.21 7.13 5.73
CA GLY A 85 11.48 8.03 4.61
C GLY A 85 10.65 9.31 4.57
N HIS A 86 10.03 9.76 5.67
CA HIS A 86 9.19 10.98 5.69
C HIS A 86 9.85 12.21 5.06
N SER A 87 11.11 12.51 5.43
CA SER A 87 11.86 13.62 4.83
C SER A 87 11.97 13.52 3.30
N PHE A 88 12.22 12.31 2.78
CA PHE A 88 12.28 12.10 1.34
C PHE A 88 10.90 12.21 0.67
N LYS A 89 9.84 11.71 1.31
CA LYS A 89 8.46 11.85 0.80
C LYS A 89 8.10 13.32 0.63
N GLU A 90 8.43 14.17 1.60
CA GLU A 90 8.18 15.60 1.49
C GLU A 90 8.98 16.26 0.35
N LYS A 91 10.28 15.96 0.23
CA LYS A 91 11.10 16.47 -0.90
C LYS A 91 10.57 16.02 -2.25
N LEU A 92 10.11 14.76 -2.35
CA LEU A 92 9.48 14.23 -3.55
C LEU A 92 8.22 15.02 -3.91
N LEU A 93 7.38 15.30 -2.92
CA LEU A 93 6.17 16.11 -3.09
C LEU A 93 6.49 17.55 -3.50
N GLN A 94 7.47 18.19 -2.87
CA GLN A 94 7.90 19.56 -3.19
C GLN A 94 8.47 19.70 -4.61
N ALA A 95 8.97 18.61 -5.21
CA ALA A 95 9.46 18.60 -6.58
C ALA A 95 8.34 18.57 -7.62
N LEU A 96 7.16 18.02 -7.30
CA LEU A 96 6.07 17.76 -8.25
C LEU A 96 5.58 18.98 -9.04
N PRO A 97 5.50 20.21 -8.48
CA PRO A 97 5.11 21.40 -9.26
C PRO A 97 6.01 21.71 -10.46
N GLN A 98 7.21 21.12 -10.53
CA GLN A 98 8.20 21.33 -11.59
C GLN A 98 8.33 20.13 -12.55
N THR A 99 7.34 19.24 -12.57
CA THR A 99 7.36 17.97 -13.31
C THR A 99 6.10 17.80 -14.15
N ASP A 100 6.11 16.78 -15.01
CA ASP A 100 4.97 16.41 -15.85
C ASP A 100 4.00 15.41 -15.17
N VAL A 101 4.11 15.24 -13.84
CA VAL A 101 3.28 14.28 -13.10
C VAL A 101 1.84 14.77 -13.05
N GLU A 102 0.93 13.96 -13.58
CA GLU A 102 -0.51 14.22 -13.63
C GLU A 102 -1.27 13.44 -12.55
N ILE A 103 -0.76 12.25 -12.18
CA ILE A 103 -1.35 11.39 -11.15
C ILE A 103 -0.30 11.02 -10.10
N TYR A 104 -0.62 11.24 -8.83
CA TYR A 104 0.24 10.94 -7.69
C TYR A 104 -0.44 10.01 -6.69
N PHE A 105 0.16 8.84 -6.45
CA PHE A 105 -0.20 7.94 -5.37
C PHE A 105 0.76 8.12 -4.19
N PRO A 106 0.36 8.79 -3.09
CA PRO A 106 1.16 8.88 -1.89
C PRO A 106 1.31 7.51 -1.20
N SER A 107 2.27 7.41 -0.28
CA SER A 107 2.56 6.19 0.50
C SER A 107 1.50 5.94 1.58
N GLU A 108 0.28 5.62 1.16
CA GLU A 108 -0.88 5.38 2.01
C GLU A 108 -1.01 3.91 2.41
N PHE A 109 -1.16 3.03 1.43
CA PHE A 109 -1.12 1.56 1.46
C PHE A 109 -1.27 0.91 2.85
N GLY A 110 -2.48 1.02 3.41
CA GLY A 110 -2.83 0.44 4.70
C GLY A 110 -4.29 0.70 5.03
N VAL A 111 -4.60 0.83 6.31
CA VAL A 111 -5.95 1.19 6.78
C VAL A 111 -6.28 2.65 6.48
N ASP A 112 -7.58 2.93 6.31
CA ASP A 112 -8.06 4.31 6.23
C ASP A 112 -7.95 4.98 7.60
N HIS A 113 -6.91 5.78 7.77
CA HIS A 113 -6.58 6.46 9.02
C HIS A 113 -7.35 7.79 9.22
N TYR A 114 -8.39 8.03 8.41
CA TYR A 114 -9.33 9.15 8.57
C TYR A 114 -10.63 8.75 9.29
N VAL A 115 -10.85 7.46 9.51
CA VAL A 115 -12.07 6.90 10.16
C VAL A 115 -12.04 7.04 11.69
N HIS A 116 -11.04 7.75 12.22
CA HIS A 116 -10.82 7.95 13.64
C HIS A 116 -10.18 9.32 13.94
N ASP A 117 -10.24 9.72 15.21
CA ASP A 117 -9.89 11.06 15.70
C ASP A 117 -8.77 11.09 16.76
N PHE A 118 -8.23 9.93 17.17
CA PHE A 118 -7.06 9.88 18.05
C PHE A 118 -5.76 10.22 17.30
N ALA A 119 -4.74 10.65 18.05
CA ALA A 119 -3.40 10.93 17.54
C ALA A 119 -2.60 9.65 17.29
N HIS A 120 -1.89 9.59 16.17
CA HIS A 120 -0.95 8.52 15.86
C HIS A 120 0.12 9.08 14.93
N LEU A 121 1.38 9.01 15.34
CA LEU A 121 2.46 9.82 14.76
C LEU A 121 2.66 9.54 13.26
N GLU A 122 2.64 8.26 12.85
CA GLU A 122 2.75 7.89 11.42
C GLU A 122 1.55 8.36 10.60
N TRP A 123 0.34 8.24 11.16
CA TRP A 123 -0.89 8.59 10.46
C TRP A 123 -1.06 10.10 10.36
N ASP A 124 -0.62 10.83 11.38
CA ASP A 124 -0.61 12.29 11.38
C ASP A 124 0.40 12.84 10.37
N GLU A 125 1.57 12.21 10.19
CA GLU A 125 2.49 12.56 9.10
C GLU A 125 1.88 12.31 7.71
N LYS A 126 1.14 11.19 7.51
CA LYS A 126 0.41 10.94 6.26
C LYS A 126 -0.67 12.01 6.00
N LYS A 127 -1.45 12.37 7.01
CA LYS A 127 -2.44 13.47 6.93
C LYS A 127 -1.78 14.80 6.56
N LYS A 128 -0.64 15.14 7.17
CA LYS A 128 0.13 16.36 6.84
C LYS A 128 0.64 16.33 5.40
N HIS A 129 1.19 15.19 4.95
CA HIS A 129 1.65 15.00 3.58
C HIS A 129 0.52 15.26 2.57
N PHE A 130 -0.66 14.67 2.80
CA PHE A 130 -1.81 14.87 1.93
C PHE A 130 -2.31 16.32 1.94
N ALA A 131 -2.41 16.95 3.13
CA ALA A 131 -2.81 18.35 3.24
C ALA A 131 -1.81 19.30 2.54
N LEU A 132 -0.52 18.99 2.57
CA LEU A 132 0.49 19.74 1.81
C LEU A 132 0.31 19.52 0.30
N ALA A 133 0.06 18.28 -0.13
CA ALA A 133 -0.17 17.96 -1.54
C ALA A 133 -1.34 18.75 -2.12
N GLN A 134 -2.47 18.81 -1.41
CA GLN A 134 -3.63 19.60 -1.83
C GLN A 134 -3.30 21.10 -2.02
N LYS A 135 -2.32 21.63 -1.29
CA LYS A 135 -1.91 23.05 -1.39
C LYS A 135 -0.97 23.30 -2.56
N ILE A 136 0.03 22.45 -2.76
CA ILE A 136 1.14 22.76 -3.68
C ILE A 136 0.98 22.14 -5.07
N ILE A 137 0.15 21.10 -5.20
CA ILE A 137 -0.13 20.43 -6.48
C ILE A 137 -1.64 20.33 -6.75
N PRO A 138 -2.39 21.45 -6.75
CA PRO A 138 -3.85 21.42 -6.93
C PRO A 138 -4.30 20.89 -8.29
N ASN A 139 -3.41 20.88 -9.29
CA ASN A 139 -3.67 20.39 -10.64
C ASN A 139 -3.26 18.92 -10.85
N VAL A 140 -2.64 18.29 -9.85
CA VAL A 140 -2.25 16.88 -9.92
C VAL A 140 -3.32 16.04 -9.23
N LYS A 141 -3.77 14.98 -9.89
CA LYS A 141 -4.72 14.04 -9.31
C LYS A 141 -4.02 13.21 -8.23
N VAL A 142 -4.32 13.49 -6.96
CA VAL A 142 -3.83 12.71 -5.83
C VAL A 142 -4.80 11.55 -5.54
N CYS A 143 -4.30 10.31 -5.60
CA CYS A 143 -5.07 9.08 -5.42
C CYS A 143 -4.58 8.33 -4.18
N ARG A 144 -5.35 8.36 -3.08
CA ARG A 144 -5.04 7.61 -1.86
C ARG A 144 -5.60 6.19 -1.98
N LEU A 145 -4.76 5.18 -1.76
CA LEU A 145 -5.17 3.78 -1.78
C LEU A 145 -5.06 3.19 -0.37
N PHE A 146 -6.20 2.81 0.20
CA PHE A 146 -6.32 2.10 1.46
C PHE A 146 -6.62 0.63 1.17
N CYS A 147 -5.65 -0.24 1.44
CA CYS A 147 -5.69 -1.65 1.07
C CYS A 147 -5.83 -2.59 2.29
N GLY A 148 -6.23 -2.05 3.44
CA GLY A 148 -6.37 -2.81 4.68
C GLY A 148 -5.05 -3.33 5.21
N LEU A 149 -5.10 -4.51 5.84
CA LEU A 149 -3.93 -5.22 6.38
C LEU A 149 -3.36 -6.20 5.35
N PHE A 150 -2.05 -6.35 5.32
CA PHE A 150 -1.41 -7.33 4.45
C PHE A 150 -1.56 -8.74 5.03
N LEU A 151 -2.06 -9.65 4.21
CA LEU A 151 -2.35 -11.05 4.54
C LEU A 151 -1.08 -11.82 4.97
N GLU A 152 0.04 -11.55 4.30
CA GLU A 152 1.40 -11.87 4.71
C GLU A 152 2.33 -10.73 4.25
N ASP A 153 3.65 -10.90 4.39
CA ASP A 153 4.70 -10.10 3.73
C ASP A 153 4.46 -9.86 2.23
N ASN A 154 3.49 -10.54 1.61
CA ASN A 154 3.28 -10.65 0.18
C ASN A 154 1.82 -10.41 -0.25
N ARG A 155 1.70 -9.52 -1.25
CA ARG A 155 0.58 -9.29 -2.20
C ARG A 155 -0.37 -8.13 -1.88
N CYS A 156 0.08 -6.94 -2.26
CA CYS A 156 -0.81 -5.90 -2.78
C CYS A 156 -0.89 -6.02 -4.30
N CYS A 157 -2.11 -6.00 -4.85
CA CYS A 157 -2.35 -5.82 -6.29
C CYS A 157 -2.61 -4.33 -6.57
N ALA A 158 -1.86 -3.73 -7.50
CA ALA A 158 -2.15 -2.39 -7.99
C ALA A 158 -3.30 -2.43 -8.99
N GLY A 159 -4.31 -1.59 -8.80
CA GLY A 159 -5.42 -1.43 -9.73
C GLY A 159 -5.07 -0.55 -10.92
N HIS A 160 -5.67 -0.84 -12.07
CA HIS A 160 -5.63 0.04 -13.24
C HIS A 160 -7.00 0.71 -13.41
N SER A 161 -7.03 2.04 -13.28
CA SER A 161 -8.13 2.86 -13.78
C SER A 161 -7.63 3.73 -14.93
N ALA A 162 -8.50 4.04 -15.89
CA ALA A 162 -8.19 5.00 -16.93
C ALA A 162 -7.86 6.38 -16.28
N PRO A 163 -6.87 7.14 -16.79
CA PRO A 163 -6.37 8.37 -16.16
C PRO A 163 -7.47 9.37 -15.79
N ASP A 164 -8.50 9.47 -16.63
CA ASP A 164 -9.58 10.45 -16.49
C ASP A 164 -10.67 10.05 -15.45
N LEU A 165 -10.59 8.84 -14.88
CA LEU A 165 -11.63 8.26 -13.99
C LEU A 165 -11.09 7.76 -12.64
N ALA A 166 -9.80 7.89 -12.34
CA ALA A 166 -9.25 7.43 -11.07
C ALA A 166 -9.89 8.22 -9.90
N PRO A 167 -10.57 7.55 -8.94
CA PRO A 167 -11.13 8.23 -7.79
C PRO A 167 -10.01 8.73 -6.86
N SER A 168 -10.27 9.79 -6.09
CA SER A 168 -9.27 10.39 -5.19
C SER A 168 -8.96 9.52 -3.96
N THR A 169 -9.86 8.59 -3.64
CA THR A 169 -9.72 7.61 -2.58
C THR A 169 -10.17 6.26 -3.15
N LEU A 170 -9.43 5.20 -2.85
CA LEU A 170 -9.76 3.82 -3.16
C LEU A 170 -9.65 2.99 -1.89
N HIS A 171 -10.65 2.16 -1.63
CA HIS A 171 -10.62 1.10 -0.63
C HIS A 171 -10.58 -0.25 -1.34
N VAL A 172 -9.53 -1.04 -1.13
CA VAL A 172 -9.38 -2.34 -1.80
C VAL A 172 -9.10 -3.40 -0.74
N GLY A 173 -9.80 -4.53 -0.77
CA GLY A 173 -9.61 -5.60 0.21
C GLY A 173 -9.56 -6.94 -0.48
N GLY A 174 -8.51 -7.74 -0.27
CA GLY A 174 -8.41 -9.06 -0.89
C GLY A 174 -9.41 -10.05 -0.29
N ASP A 175 -9.40 -10.15 1.05
CA ASP A 175 -10.32 -10.97 1.82
C ASP A 175 -10.61 -10.27 3.16
N THR A 176 -11.81 -10.44 3.69
CA THR A 176 -12.24 -9.83 4.97
C THR A 176 -12.86 -10.91 5.85
N ARG A 177 -12.28 -11.10 7.04
CA ARG A 177 -12.66 -12.13 8.01
C ARG A 177 -12.53 -11.57 9.42
N SER A 178 -13.39 -12.07 10.29
CA SER A 178 -13.25 -11.93 11.74
C SER A 178 -12.11 -12.78 12.30
N ILE A 179 -11.63 -12.47 13.50
CA ILE A 179 -10.58 -13.24 14.17
C ILE A 179 -11.01 -14.70 14.41
N SER A 180 -12.29 -14.94 14.71
CA SER A 180 -12.83 -16.29 14.91
C SER A 180 -12.84 -17.10 13.60
N GLU A 181 -13.20 -16.49 12.48
CA GLU A 181 -13.12 -17.14 11.17
C GLU A 181 -11.67 -17.43 10.78
N ILE A 182 -10.74 -16.51 11.02
CA ILE A 182 -9.31 -16.74 10.79
C ILE A 182 -8.83 -17.95 11.60
N ALA A 183 -9.19 -18.02 12.89
CA ALA A 183 -8.82 -19.14 13.76
C ALA A 183 -9.38 -20.48 13.24
N SER A 184 -10.63 -20.50 12.76
CA SER A 184 -11.22 -21.70 12.13
C SER A 184 -10.47 -22.10 10.86
N ILE A 185 -10.28 -21.17 9.92
CA ILE A 185 -9.63 -21.41 8.63
C ILE A 185 -8.21 -21.96 8.82
N MET A 186 -7.43 -21.35 9.73
CA MET A 186 -6.07 -21.80 10.03
C MET A 186 -6.06 -23.15 10.74
N GLY A 187 -7.01 -23.38 11.66
CA GLY A 187 -7.17 -24.64 12.37
C GLY A 187 -7.45 -25.80 11.43
N ASP A 188 -8.41 -25.62 10.52
CA ASP A 188 -8.81 -26.59 9.50
C ASP A 188 -7.67 -26.93 8.53
N ALA A 189 -6.77 -25.98 8.28
CA ALA A 189 -5.62 -26.15 7.41
C ALA A 189 -4.39 -26.82 8.06
N GLY A 190 -4.45 -27.14 9.36
CA GLY A 190 -3.39 -27.89 10.06
C GLY A 190 -2.72 -27.17 11.23
N ALA A 191 -3.18 -25.96 11.60
CA ALA A 191 -2.67 -25.30 12.80
C ALA A 191 -3.03 -26.08 14.08
N GLY A 192 -4.15 -26.81 14.07
CA GLY A 192 -4.77 -27.38 15.26
C GLY A 192 -5.77 -26.41 15.89
N GLN A 193 -6.22 -26.71 17.12
CA GLN A 193 -7.15 -25.84 17.83
C GLN A 193 -6.47 -24.51 18.20
N ILE A 194 -7.02 -23.39 17.73
CA ILE A 194 -6.56 -22.04 18.08
C ILE A 194 -7.51 -21.45 19.11
N GLU A 195 -6.98 -21.03 20.25
CA GLU A 195 -7.74 -20.31 21.29
C GLU A 195 -7.84 -18.83 20.94
N VAL A 196 -9.07 -18.31 20.83
CA VAL A 196 -9.34 -16.88 20.66
C VAL A 196 -9.70 -16.29 22.01
N THR A 197 -8.97 -15.25 22.42
CA THR A 197 -9.22 -14.54 23.67
C THR A 197 -9.68 -13.12 23.40
N GLU A 198 -10.58 -12.64 24.25
CA GLU A 198 -11.14 -11.30 24.18
C GLU A 198 -10.59 -10.44 25.31
N ILE A 199 -10.49 -9.13 25.05
CA ILE A 199 -10.09 -8.13 26.04
C ILE A 199 -11.09 -6.98 26.02
N PRO A 200 -11.33 -6.27 27.13
CA PRO A 200 -12.24 -5.13 27.15
C PRO A 200 -11.77 -4.01 26.22
N LEU A 201 -12.60 -3.66 25.23
CA LEU A 201 -12.27 -2.70 24.17
C LEU A 201 -11.95 -1.30 24.72
N ASP A 202 -12.82 -0.77 25.58
CA ASP A 202 -12.69 0.61 26.09
C ASP A 202 -11.43 0.82 26.91
N GLU A 203 -11.08 -0.15 27.77
CA GLU A 203 -9.87 -0.11 28.59
C GLU A 203 -8.62 -0.18 27.71
N TYR A 204 -8.59 -1.13 26.77
CA TYR A 204 -7.48 -1.31 25.85
C TYR A 204 -7.27 -0.08 24.97
N LYS A 205 -8.34 0.48 24.40
CA LYS A 205 -8.27 1.71 23.59
C LYS A 205 -7.74 2.87 24.41
N LYS A 206 -8.30 3.10 25.61
CA LYS A 206 -7.86 4.17 26.51
C LYS A 206 -6.37 4.05 26.84
N GLU A 207 -5.87 2.85 27.11
CA GLU A 207 -4.45 2.59 27.35
C GLU A 207 -3.61 2.92 26.10
N LYS A 208 -3.97 2.39 24.92
CA LYS A 208 -3.19 2.56 23.69
C LYS A 208 -3.20 4.00 23.16
N THR A 209 -4.25 4.76 23.41
CA THR A 209 -4.34 6.17 23.01
C THR A 209 -3.85 7.15 24.09
N ALA A 210 -3.39 6.66 25.26
CA ALA A 210 -2.91 7.53 26.33
C ALA A 210 -1.64 8.31 25.95
N THR A 211 -0.82 7.77 25.05
CA THR A 211 0.37 8.44 24.51
C THR A 211 0.48 8.12 23.01
N PRO A 212 0.72 9.13 22.15
CA PRO A 212 0.90 8.90 20.72
C PRO A 212 2.07 7.94 20.45
N SER A 213 1.85 6.99 19.55
CA SER A 213 2.85 6.02 19.12
C SER A 213 3.16 6.14 17.64
N TRP A 214 4.32 5.61 17.24
CA TRP A 214 4.65 5.30 15.85
C TRP A 214 4.19 3.90 15.42
N ASP A 215 4.01 3.00 16.39
CA ASP A 215 3.61 1.61 16.16
C ASP A 215 2.08 1.50 16.03
N PRO A 216 1.57 1.09 14.86
CA PRO A 216 0.14 0.96 14.64
C PRO A 216 -0.46 -0.31 15.26
N ALA A 217 0.32 -1.31 15.68
CA ALA A 217 -0.19 -2.63 16.03
C ALA A 217 -1.30 -2.59 17.10
N GLY A 218 -1.08 -1.84 18.18
CA GLY A 218 -2.08 -1.66 19.24
C GLY A 218 -3.32 -0.89 18.76
N TYR A 219 -3.15 0.04 17.84
CA TYR A 219 -4.24 0.85 17.29
C TYR A 219 -5.15 0.02 16.38
N LEU A 220 -4.53 -0.79 15.51
CA LEU A 220 -5.24 -1.69 14.61
C LEU A 220 -6.15 -2.66 15.35
N ARG A 221 -5.72 -3.19 16.52
CA ARG A 221 -6.52 -4.16 17.29
C ARG A 221 -7.86 -3.59 17.75
N PHE A 222 -7.89 -2.36 18.28
CA PHE A 222 -9.17 -1.77 18.66
C PHE A 222 -9.96 -1.25 17.45
N LEU A 223 -9.30 -0.84 16.37
CA LEU A 223 -10.00 -0.48 15.13
C LEU A 223 -10.74 -1.68 14.52
N MET A 224 -10.16 -2.89 14.61
CA MET A 224 -10.85 -4.14 14.26
C MET A 224 -12.07 -4.37 15.16
N GLY A 225 -11.93 -4.20 16.48
CA GLY A 225 -13.03 -4.37 17.43
C GLY A 225 -14.14 -3.30 17.32
N GLU A 226 -13.87 -2.17 16.67
CA GLU A 226 -14.84 -1.12 16.35
C GLU A 226 -15.41 -1.25 14.91
N ASP A 227 -15.08 -2.32 14.18
CA ASP A 227 -15.44 -2.56 12.77
C ASP A 227 -14.99 -1.43 11.81
N LYS A 228 -14.03 -0.60 12.22
CA LYS A 228 -13.60 0.59 11.46
C LYS A 228 -12.69 0.29 10.27
N ILE A 229 -12.22 -0.94 10.16
CA ILE A 229 -11.39 -1.41 9.04
C ILE A 229 -12.02 -2.62 8.34
N ASP A 230 -13.34 -2.79 8.52
CA ASP A 230 -14.14 -3.77 7.80
C ASP A 230 -14.32 -3.32 6.34
N HIS A 231 -13.79 -4.09 5.38
CA HIS A 231 -13.90 -3.82 3.95
C HIS A 231 -15.11 -4.51 3.29
N THR A 232 -16.04 -5.08 4.07
CA THR A 232 -17.32 -5.57 3.54
C THR A 232 -18.26 -4.43 3.16
N ASP A 233 -19.30 -4.72 2.37
CA ASP A 233 -20.37 -3.76 2.03
C ASP A 233 -21.10 -3.19 3.26
N GLY A 234 -21.02 -3.87 4.42
CA GLY A 234 -21.58 -3.41 5.69
C GLY A 234 -20.68 -2.45 6.47
N GLY A 235 -19.41 -2.33 6.09
CA GLY A 235 -18.39 -1.50 6.74
C GLY A 235 -17.95 -0.31 5.87
N LEU A 236 -16.64 -0.20 5.61
CA LEU A 236 -16.03 0.78 4.73
C LEU A 236 -16.37 0.55 3.25
N GLY A 237 -16.81 -0.65 2.89
CA GLY A 237 -16.96 -1.08 1.50
C GLY A 237 -15.63 -1.36 0.80
N GLY A 238 -15.74 -1.64 -0.51
CA GLY A 238 -14.59 -1.93 -1.34
C GLY A 238 -14.81 -1.59 -2.81
N ASP A 239 -13.80 -0.97 -3.41
CA ASP A 239 -13.70 -0.63 -4.82
C ASP A 239 -13.12 -1.79 -5.67
N ASN A 240 -13.21 -3.02 -5.18
CA ASN A 240 -12.66 -4.20 -5.87
C ASN A 240 -13.22 -4.34 -7.29
N GLU A 241 -14.52 -4.13 -7.47
CA GLU A 241 -15.17 -4.23 -8.78
C GLU A 241 -14.78 -3.07 -9.72
N LEU A 242 -14.35 -1.93 -9.18
CA LEU A 242 -13.84 -0.82 -9.99
C LEU A 242 -12.47 -1.16 -10.59
N VAL A 243 -11.60 -1.80 -9.80
CA VAL A 243 -10.21 -2.09 -10.22
C VAL A 243 -10.05 -3.45 -10.90
N ASN A 244 -10.94 -4.39 -10.62
CA ASN A 244 -10.89 -5.76 -11.10
C ASN A 244 -12.30 -6.37 -11.22
N PRO A 245 -13.12 -5.89 -12.16
CA PRO A 245 -14.50 -6.36 -12.31
C PRO A 245 -14.56 -7.88 -12.42
N GLN A 246 -15.40 -8.52 -11.59
CA GLN A 246 -15.62 -9.96 -11.53
C GLN A 246 -14.32 -10.79 -11.39
N GLN A 247 -13.25 -10.18 -10.88
CA GLN A 247 -11.93 -10.79 -10.81
C GLN A 247 -11.42 -11.33 -12.17
N LEU A 248 -11.67 -10.60 -13.26
CA LEU A 248 -11.28 -11.00 -14.61
C LEU A 248 -9.80 -10.69 -14.92
N LEU A 249 -9.21 -9.71 -14.25
CA LEU A 249 -7.82 -9.30 -14.48
C LEU A 249 -6.84 -10.11 -13.61
N TRP A 250 -7.20 -10.34 -12.34
CA TRP A 250 -6.50 -11.23 -11.41
C TRP A 250 -7.49 -11.86 -10.44
N LYS A 251 -7.05 -12.90 -9.72
CA LYS A 251 -7.81 -13.47 -8.59
C LYS A 251 -7.25 -12.94 -7.28
N TRP A 252 -8.12 -12.55 -6.35
CA TRP A 252 -7.72 -12.22 -4.99
C TRP A 252 -7.29 -13.50 -4.28
N THR A 253 -6.11 -13.48 -3.65
CA THR A 253 -5.70 -14.56 -2.75
C THR A 253 -6.52 -14.44 -1.47
N THR A 254 -7.19 -15.51 -1.09
CA THR A 254 -8.03 -15.58 0.12
C THR A 254 -7.22 -16.03 1.33
N LEU A 255 -7.77 -15.84 2.53
CA LEU A 255 -7.22 -16.41 3.76
C LEU A 255 -7.20 -17.94 3.72
N ALA A 256 -8.16 -18.58 3.04
CA ALA A 256 -8.19 -20.02 2.86
C ALA A 256 -7.03 -20.50 1.97
N ASP A 257 -6.76 -19.82 0.86
CA ASP A 257 -5.61 -20.14 -0.01
C ASP A 257 -4.29 -20.01 0.76
N LEU A 258 -4.17 -18.97 1.59
CA LEU A 258 -3.00 -18.81 2.45
C LEU A 258 -2.88 -19.97 3.43
N ALA A 259 -3.97 -20.28 4.16
CA ALA A 259 -3.96 -21.30 5.19
C ALA A 259 -3.58 -22.66 4.60
N GLU A 260 -4.13 -23.03 3.44
CA GLU A 260 -3.75 -24.25 2.73
C GLU A 260 -2.25 -24.26 2.37
N HIS A 261 -1.75 -23.16 1.81
CA HIS A 261 -0.35 -23.06 1.41
C HIS A 261 0.63 -23.16 2.60
N ALA A 262 0.27 -22.57 3.74
CA ALA A 262 1.10 -22.51 4.93
C ALA A 262 0.84 -23.65 5.93
N GLY A 263 -0.05 -24.60 5.62
CA GLY A 263 -0.47 -25.64 6.57
C GLY A 263 -1.07 -25.08 7.86
N GLY A 264 -1.82 -23.99 7.75
CA GLY A 264 -2.43 -23.25 8.85
C GLY A 264 -1.45 -22.42 9.69
N ARG A 265 -0.15 -22.41 9.36
CA ARG A 265 0.90 -21.77 10.16
C ARG A 265 1.68 -20.75 9.32
N PRO A 266 1.04 -19.65 8.91
CA PRO A 266 1.77 -18.56 8.26
C PRO A 266 2.86 -18.06 9.22
N TRP A 267 4.02 -17.66 8.70
CA TRP A 267 5.17 -17.20 9.49
C TRP A 267 5.77 -18.23 10.45
N ASN A 268 5.67 -19.52 10.16
CA ASN A 268 6.23 -20.59 11.01
C ASN A 268 7.76 -20.44 11.28
N ASP A 269 8.46 -19.73 10.39
CA ASP A 269 9.90 -19.46 10.50
C ASP A 269 10.22 -18.17 11.27
N TYR A 270 9.21 -17.40 11.68
CA TYR A 270 9.40 -16.18 12.46
C TYR A 270 9.55 -16.49 13.94
N VAL A 271 10.60 -15.95 14.56
CA VAL A 271 10.86 -16.15 15.99
C VAL A 271 9.96 -15.20 16.79
N TRP A 272 9.07 -15.78 17.59
CA TRP A 272 8.19 -15.05 18.50
C TRP A 272 8.72 -15.09 19.94
N PRO A 273 8.68 -13.98 20.70
CA PRO A 273 8.31 -12.63 20.27
C PRO A 273 9.34 -12.02 19.31
N PRO A 274 8.98 -10.98 18.53
CA PRO A 274 9.92 -10.25 17.68
C PRO A 274 11.17 -9.83 18.49
N GLN A 275 12.37 -10.08 17.94
CA GLN A 275 13.63 -9.60 18.52
C GLN A 275 13.86 -8.11 18.22
#